data_AF-A0A3N1QQG0-F1
#
_entry.id   AF-A0A3N1QQG0-F1
#
_cell.length_a   1.000
_cell.length_b   1.000
_cell.length_c   1.000
_cell.angle_alpha   90.00
_cell.angle_beta   90.00
_cell.angle_gamma   90.00
#
_symmetry.space_group_name_H-M   'P 1'
#
loop_
_entity.id
_entity.type
_entity.pdbx_description
1 polymer ?
#
loop_
_entity_poly.entity_id
_entity_poly.type
_entity_poly.pdbx_seq_one_letter_code
_entity_poly.pdbx_strand_id
1 'polypeptide(L)' 'MKALPWLMSLAGLAIVVLTYIDGAQLGIWADEHMTVSESLPNLVGPFVVAAIGFVLLAGGIAVGLTSRRTKSDR' A
#
# COMPACT_ATOMS: atom_id res chain seq x y z
N MET A 1 19.76 11.89 -7.99
CA MET A 1 18.41 11.76 -7.41
C MET A 1 18.34 10.57 -6.43
N LYS A 2 19.10 10.59 -5.32
CA LYS A 2 19.23 9.41 -4.41
C LYS A 2 18.03 9.19 -3.48
N ALA A 3 17.26 10.25 -3.21
CA ALA A 3 16.11 10.20 -2.32
C ALA A 3 14.84 9.64 -2.98
N LEU A 4 14.75 9.72 -4.32
CA LEU A 4 13.54 9.39 -5.06
C LEU A 4 13.03 7.94 -4.82
N PRO A 5 13.88 6.90 -4.82
CA PRO A 5 13.41 5.53 -4.54
C PRO A 5 12.86 5.36 -3.13
N TRP A 6 13.47 6.04 -2.15
CA TRP A 6 13.03 6.02 -0.76
C TRP A 6 11.73 6.80 -0.55
N LEU A 7 11.57 7.92 -1.25
CA LEU A 7 10.31 8.68 -1.25
C LEU A 7 9.16 7.88 -1.89
N MET A 8 9.42 7.17 -2.99
CA MET A 8 8.43 6.27 -3.59
C MET A 8 8.08 5.11 -2.66
N SER A 9 9.07 4.54 -1.98
CA SER A 9 8.85 3.50 -0.97
C SER A 9 7.99 4.00 0.19
N LEU A 10 8.27 5.21 0.70
CA LEU A 10 7.51 5.82 1.78
C LEU A 10 6.07 6.16 1.37
N ALA A 11 5.88 6.65 0.14
CA ALA A 11 4.55 6.84 -0.43
C ALA A 11 3.78 5.53 -0.57
N GLY A 12 4.44 4.47 -1.05
CA GLY A 12 3.86 3.13 -1.13
C GLY A 12 3.46 2.58 0.25
N LEU A 13 4.31 2.76 1.26
CA LEU A 13 4.01 2.39 2.64
C LEU A 13 2.78 3.13 3.17
N ALA A 14 2.70 4.44 2.95
CA ALA A 14 1.57 5.25 3.40
C ALA A 14 0.26 4.76 2.75
N ILE A 15 0.27 4.46 1.45
CA ILE A 15 -0.90 3.93 0.74
C ILE A 15 -1.33 2.59 1.36
N VAL A 16 -0.40 1.65 1.58
CA VAL A 16 -0.70 0.35 2.17
C VAL A 16 -1.32 0.49 3.56
N VAL A 17 -0.72 1.33 4.42
CA VAL A 17 -1.23 1.57 5.78
C VAL A 17 -2.64 2.17 5.76
N LEU A 18 -2.88 3.17 4.92
CA LEU A 18 -4.21 3.79 4.80
C LEU A 18 -5.25 2.79 4.28
N THR A 19 -4.90 1.98 3.27
CA THR A 19 -5.82 0.93 2.76
C THR A 19 -6.09 -0.16 3.79
N TYR A 20 -5.12 -0.48 4.66
CA TYR A 20 -5.33 -1.41 5.76
C TYR A 20 -6.30 -0.85 6.80
N ILE A 21 -6.15 0.42 7.19
CA ILE A 21 -7.06 1.10 8.11
C ILE A 21 -8.48 1.15 7.55
N ASP A 22 -8.62 1.50 6.27
CA ASP A 22 -9.91 1.52 5.55
C ASP A 22 -10.56 0.13 5.54
N GLY A 23 -9.78 -0.92 5.24
CA GLY A 23 -10.26 -2.29 5.31
C GLY A 23 -10.71 -2.72 6.72
N ALA A 24 -10.01 -2.29 7.77
CA ALA A 24 -10.40 -2.56 9.14
C ALA A 24 -11.71 -1.85 9.52
N GLN A 25 -11.91 -0.61 9.07
CA GLN A 25 -13.17 0.12 9.27
C GLN A 25 -14.33 -0.55 8.52
N LEU A 26 -14.10 -1.00 7.29
CA LEU A 26 -15.07 -1.79 6.52
C LEU A 26 -15.43 -3.11 7.22
N GLY A 27 -14.46 -3.76 7.87
CA GLY A 27 -14.70 -4.96 8.67
C GLY A 27 -15.61 -4.69 9.87
N ILE A 28 -15.37 -3.62 10.60
CA ILE A 28 -16.22 -3.19 11.73
C ILE A 28 -17.63 -2.85 11.23
N TRP A 29 -17.74 -2.06 10.17
CA TRP A 29 -19.02 -1.73 9.55
C TRP A 29 -19.77 -3.00 9.11
N ALA A 30 -19.09 -3.95 8.48
CA ALA A 30 -19.69 -5.19 8.03
C ALA A 30 -20.21 -6.04 9.20
N ASP A 31 -19.48 -6.10 10.31
CA ASP A 31 -19.93 -6.79 11.53
C ASP A 31 -21.19 -6.14 12.13
N GLU A 32 -21.25 -4.81 12.16
CA GLU A 32 -22.43 -4.06 12.62
C GLU A 32 -23.65 -4.24 11.70
N HIS A 33 -23.43 -4.32 10.38
CA HIS A 33 -24.50 -4.37 9.37
C HIS A 33 -24.81 -5.79 8.88
N MET A 34 -24.15 -6.82 9.40
CA MET A 34 -24.32 -8.24 9.01
C MET A 34 -25.75 -8.80 9.24
N THR A 35 -26.63 -8.05 9.92
CA THR A 35 -28.04 -8.38 10.12
C THR A 35 -28.99 -7.67 9.16
N VAL A 36 -28.52 -6.63 8.46
CA VAL A 36 -29.33 -5.82 7.55
C VAL A 36 -28.96 -6.21 6.12
N SER A 37 -29.95 -6.34 5.24
CA SER A 37 -29.83 -6.78 3.84
C SER A 37 -29.09 -5.78 2.93
N GLU A 38 -28.00 -5.18 3.41
CA GLU A 38 -27.18 -4.24 2.66
C GLU A 38 -26.06 -4.97 1.92
N SER A 39 -25.88 -4.62 0.65
CA SER A 39 -24.79 -5.15 -0.16
C SER A 39 -23.45 -4.60 0.30
N LEU A 40 -22.43 -5.46 0.37
CA LEU A 40 -21.06 -5.07 0.70
C LEU A 40 -20.59 -3.90 -0.19
N PRO A 41 -19.86 -2.91 0.35
CA PRO A 41 -19.27 -1.82 -0.43
C PRO A 41 -18.36 -2.33 -1.56
N ASN A 42 -18.27 -1.59 -2.67
CA ASN A 42 -17.41 -1.97 -3.80
C ASN A 42 -15.93 -1.92 -3.41
N LEU A 43 -15.29 -3.09 -3.34
CA LEU A 43 -13.88 -3.24 -2.92
C LEU A 43 -12.87 -3.17 -4.08
N VAL A 44 -13.31 -3.07 -5.33
CA VAL A 44 -12.40 -3.12 -6.50
C VAL A 44 -11.46 -1.91 -6.51
N GLY A 45 -11.97 -0.71 -6.23
CA GLY A 45 -11.16 0.51 -6.15
C GLY A 45 -10.07 0.43 -5.07
N PRO A 46 -10.43 0.17 -3.80
CA PRO A 46 -9.47 0.00 -2.71
C PRO A 46 -8.40 -1.06 -2.99
N PHE A 47 -8.78 -2.18 -3.62
CA PHE A 47 -7.84 -3.25 -3.98
C PHE A 47 -6.78 -2.79 -5.00
N VAL A 48 -7.19 -2.06 -6.04
CA VAL A 48 -6.26 -1.50 -7.03
C VAL A 48 -5.31 -0.49 -6.38
N VAL A 49 -5.82 0.36 -5.49
CA VAL A 49 -5.00 1.34 -4.76
C VAL A 49 -3.98 0.64 -3.86
N ALA A 50 -4.38 -0.42 -3.14
CA ALA A 50 -3.48 -1.22 -2.33
C ALA A 50 -2.37 -1.87 -3.16
N ALA A 51 -2.72 -2.40 -4.34
CA ALA A 51 -1.74 -2.99 -5.26
C ALA A 51 -0.71 -1.95 -5.76
N ILE A 52 -1.14 -0.73 -6.08
CA ILE A 52 -0.24 0.37 -6.46
C ILE A 52 0.69 0.72 -5.28
N GLY A 53 0.14 0.83 -4.07
CA GLY A 53 0.92 1.09 -2.86
C GLY A 53 2.00 0.03 -2.64
N PHE A 54 1.64 -1.24 -2.79
CA PHE A 54 2.57 -2.35 -2.67
C PHE A 54 3.69 -2.30 -3.73
N VAL A 55 3.36 -2.02 -4.99
CA VAL A 55 4.35 -1.90 -6.07
C VAL A 55 5.32 -0.74 -5.81
N LEU A 56 4.83 0.41 -5.36
CA LEU A 56 5.66 1.56 -5.00
C LEU A 56 6.59 1.24 -3.82
N LEU A 57 6.07 0.54 -2.81
CA LEU A 57 6.82 0.10 -1.64
C LEU A 57 7.95 -0.86 -2.04
N ALA A 58 7.61 -1.99 -2.65
CA ALA A 58 8.56 -3.03 -3.02
C ALA A 58 9.56 -2.54 -4.08
N GLY A 59 9.07 -1.84 -5.10
CA GLY A 59 9.90 -1.28 -6.17
C GLY A 59 10.86 -0.21 -5.66
N GLY A 60 10.39 0.71 -4.81
CA GLY A 60 11.22 1.74 -4.20
C GLY A 60 12.35 1.15 -3.34
N ILE A 61 12.05 0.12 -2.55
CA ILE A 61 13.04 -0.62 -1.75
C ILE A 61 14.06 -1.31 -2.68
N ALA A 62 13.60 -2.07 -3.67
CA ALA A 62 14.47 -2.82 -4.57
C ALA A 62 15.46 -1.91 -5.33
N VAL A 63 14.97 -0.78 -5.85
CA VAL A 63 15.82 0.21 -6.54
C VAL A 63 16.77 0.91 -5.56
N GLY A 64 16.28 1.26 -4.36
CA GLY A 64 17.09 1.88 -3.31
C GLY A 64 18.25 1.00 -2.85
N LEU A 65 18.02 -0.30 -2.71
CA LEU A 65 19.04 -1.28 -2.32
C LEU A 65 20.04 -1.56 -3.45
N THR A 66 19.58 -1.72 -4.69
CA THR A 66 20.45 -1.94 -5.86
C THR A 66 21.40 -0.75 -6.10
N SER A 67 20.88 0.48 -5.95
CA SER A 67 21.71 1.69 -6.02
C SER A 67 22.77 1.78 -4.92
N ARG A 68 22.52 1.23 -3.73
CA ARG A 68 23.52 1.20 -2.65
C ARG A 68 24.60 0.15 -2.91
N ARG A 69 24.22 -1.06 -3.33
CA ARG A 69 25.18 -2.15 -3.63
C ARG A 69 26.19 -1.77 -4.73
N THR A 70 25.69 -1.23 -5.85
CA THR A 70 26.54 -0.82 -6.99
C THR A 70 27.60 0.22 -6.61
N LYS A 71 27.39 0.99 -5.54
CA LYS A 71 28.35 1.98 -5.04
C LYS A 71 29.37 1.40 -4.06
N SER A 72 29.07 0.28 -3.40
CA SER A 72 30.00 -0.36 -2.46
C SER A 72 31.09 -1.16 -3.18
N ASP A 73 30.84 -1.58 -4.41
CA ASP A 73 31.78 -2.34 -5.25
C ASP A 73 32.67 -1.47 -6.16
N ARG A 74 32.61 -0.13 -6.03
CA ARG A 74 33.47 0.84 -6.73
C ARG A 74 34.29 1.65 -5.74
#